data_AF-A0A4Y8Q088-F1
#
_entry.id   AF-A0A4Y8Q088-F1
#
_cell.length_a   1.000
_cell.length_b   1.000
_cell.length_c   1.000
_cell.angle_alpha   90.00
_cell.angle_beta   90.00
_cell.angle_gamma   90.00
#
_symmetry.space_group_name_H-M   'P 1'
#
loop_
_entity.id
_entity.type
_entity.pdbx_description
1 polymer ?
#
loop_
_entity_poly.entity_id
_entity_poly.type
_entity_poly.pdbx_seq_one_letter_code
_entity_poly.pdbx_strand_id
1 'polypeptide(L)'
;MKMKLAFVNEAPTEEQLSGFIQAYAKECESCGLDEGMVQAAATAGYVVSVYDNDLLIALGGGTGETALHVLPSYRYREIDVTLGKLLTLGN
;
A
#
# COMPACT_ATOMS: atom_id res chain seq x y z
N MET A 1 14.02 13.98 11.83
CA MET A 1 14.36 13.64 10.43
C MET A 1 13.21 14.07 9.53
N LYS A 2 13.47 14.75 8.41
CA LYS A 2 12.41 15.06 7.42
C LYS A 2 12.06 13.76 6.70
N MET A 3 10.84 13.27 6.87
CA MET A 3 10.35 12.10 6.12
C MET A 3 10.09 12.50 4.67
N LYS A 4 10.45 11.62 3.73
CA LYS A 4 10.26 11.78 2.28
C LYS A 4 9.45 10.60 1.79
N LEU A 5 8.16 10.83 1.59
CA LEU A 5 7.30 9.87 0.91
C LEU A 5 7.55 9.97 -0.60
N ALA A 6 7.77 8.83 -1.24
CA ALA A 6 7.91 8.72 -2.68
C ALA A 6 6.71 7.96 -3.25
N PHE A 7 5.92 8.61 -4.10
CA PHE A 7 4.80 7.99 -4.82
C PHE A 7 5.29 7.61 -6.22
N VAL A 8 5.22 6.32 -6.54
CA VAL A 8 5.72 5.76 -7.80
C VAL A 8 4.54 5.16 -8.55
N ASN A 9 4.31 5.59 -9.79
CA ASN A 9 3.26 5.07 -10.65
C ASN A 9 3.71 3.77 -11.36
N GLU A 10 4.17 2.81 -10.57
CA GLU A 10 4.64 1.51 -11.00
C GLU A 10 4.25 0.48 -9.93
N ALA A 11 4.01 -0.76 -10.37
CA ALA A 11 3.88 -1.91 -9.48
C ALA A 11 5.19 -2.14 -8.71
N PRO A 12 5.13 -2.58 -7.44
CA PRO A 12 6.33 -2.95 -6.71
C PRO A 12 6.96 -4.21 -7.33
N THR A 13 8.25 -4.44 -7.09
CA THR A 13 8.85 -5.74 -7.43
C THR A 13 8.27 -6.85 -6.54
N GLU A 14 8.40 -8.11 -6.95
CA GLU A 14 7.92 -9.26 -6.17
C GLU A 14 8.53 -9.31 -4.76
N GLU A 15 9.82 -8.98 -4.64
CA GLU A 15 10.52 -8.92 -3.35
C GLU A 15 9.95 -7.81 -2.45
N GLN A 16 9.70 -6.63 -3.01
CA GLN A 16 9.11 -5.51 -2.28
C GLN A 16 7.68 -5.83 -1.84
N LEU A 17 6.88 -6.42 -2.72
CA LEU A 17 5.51 -6.83 -2.44
C LEU A 17 5.47 -7.89 -1.33
N SER A 18 6.33 -8.92 -1.41
CA SER A 18 6.44 -9.95 -0.38
C SER A 18 6.83 -9.35 0.98
N GLY A 19 7.79 -8.44 1.00
CA GLY A 19 8.18 -7.72 2.21
C GLY A 19 7.04 -6.87 2.80
N PHE A 20 6.28 -6.17 1.95
CA PHE A 20 5.11 -5.42 2.37
C PHE A 20 4.01 -6.34 2.93
N ILE A 21 3.69 -7.44 2.26
CA ILE A 21 2.65 -8.39 2.72
C ILE A 21 3.02 -8.96 4.09
N GLN A 22 4.27 -9.33 4.32
CA GLN A 22 4.73 -9.81 5.62
C GLN A 22 4.61 -8.75 6.72
N ALA A 23 5.02 -7.52 6.43
CA ALA A 23 4.89 -6.40 7.37
C ALA A 23 3.42 -6.06 7.65
N TYR A 24 2.61 -6.00 6.59
CA TYR A 24 1.18 -5.73 6.66
C TYR A 24 0.43 -6.81 7.45
N ALA A 25 0.72 -8.09 7.22
CA ALA A 25 0.15 -9.20 7.98
C ALA A 25 0.50 -9.09 9.47
N LYS A 26 1.78 -8.90 9.80
CA LYS A 26 2.24 -8.76 11.18
C LYS A 26 1.61 -7.58 11.92
N GLU A 27 1.47 -6.44 11.24
CA GLU A 27 0.79 -5.27 11.79
C GLU A 27 -0.72 -5.47 11.90
N CYS A 28 -1.34 -6.15 10.94
CA CYS A 28 -2.76 -6.50 10.98
C CYS A 28 -3.09 -7.46 12.13
N GLU A 29 -2.30 -8.51 12.34
CA GLU A 29 -2.42 -9.41 13.51
C GLU A 29 -2.34 -8.63 14.82
N SER A 30 -1.40 -7.69 14.91
CA SER A 30 -1.23 -6.83 16.10
C SER A 30 -2.38 -5.85 16.30
N CYS A 31 -3.08 -5.47 15.23
CA CYS A 31 -4.22 -4.55 15.26
C CYS A 31 -5.59 -5.24 15.19
N GLY A 32 -5.65 -6.58 15.15
CA GLY A 32 -6.89 -7.35 15.02
C GLY A 32 -7.60 -7.18 13.67
N LEU A 33 -6.85 -6.88 12.60
CA LEU A 33 -7.36 -6.73 11.23
C LEU A 33 -7.39 -8.10 10.52
N ASP A 34 -8.38 -8.25 9.62
CA ASP A 34 -8.74 -9.51 8.97
C ASP A 34 -7.69 -10.00 7.95
N GLU A 35 -7.35 -11.28 8.00
CA GLU A 35 -6.40 -11.94 7.07
C GLU A 35 -6.85 -11.86 5.60
N GLY A 36 -8.16 -11.73 5.34
CA GLY A 36 -8.71 -11.52 4.01
C GLY A 36 -8.21 -10.23 3.34
N MET A 37 -7.87 -9.20 4.13
CA MET A 37 -7.26 -7.97 3.60
C MET A 37 -5.82 -8.19 3.12
N VAL A 38 -5.09 -9.13 3.72
CA VAL A 38 -3.72 -9.50 3.33
C VAL A 38 -3.77 -10.30 2.02
N GLN A 39 -4.72 -11.22 1.88
CA GLN A 39 -4.91 -11.98 0.65
C GLN A 39 -5.33 -11.10 -0.52
N ALA A 40 -6.25 -10.15 -0.30
CA ALA A 40 -6.60 -9.13 -1.29
C ALA A 40 -5.37 -8.30 -1.68
N ALA A 41 -4.51 -8.01 -0.70
CA ALA A 41 -3.28 -7.30 -0.96
C ALA A 41 -2.23 -8.12 -1.75
N ALA A 42 -2.35 -9.44 -1.80
CA ALA A 42 -1.43 -10.28 -2.57
C ALA A 42 -1.87 -10.48 -4.02
N THR A 43 -3.16 -10.31 -4.31
CA THR A 43 -3.76 -10.63 -5.62
C THR A 43 -4.19 -9.40 -6.43
N ALA A 44 -4.16 -8.21 -5.83
CA ALA A 44 -4.53 -6.97 -6.51
C ALA A 44 -3.50 -6.56 -7.58
N GLY A 45 -4.01 -6.16 -8.75
CA GLY A 45 -3.21 -5.54 -9.81
C GLY A 45 -2.81 -4.12 -9.42
N TYR A 46 -1.66 -3.99 -8.75
CA TYR A 46 -1.13 -2.71 -8.31
C TYR A 46 -0.54 -1.89 -9.44
N VAL A 47 -0.83 -0.59 -9.42
CA VAL A 47 -0.32 0.36 -10.39
C VAL A 47 0.41 1.53 -9.73
N VAL A 48 0.23 1.72 -8.41
CA VAL A 48 0.95 2.73 -7.63
C VAL A 48 1.55 2.12 -6.37
N SER A 49 2.80 2.49 -6.08
CA SER A 49 3.56 2.09 -4.89
C SER A 49 4.03 3.32 -4.12
N VAL A 50 3.99 3.28 -2.79
CA VAL A 50 4.44 4.38 -1.92
C VAL A 50 5.55 3.92 -0.99
N TYR A 51 6.65 4.67 -0.97
CA TYR A 51 7.82 4.36 -0.18
C TYR A 51 8.13 5.45 0.85
N ASP A 52 8.63 5.04 2.02
CA ASP A 52 9.29 5.91 3.00
C ASP A 52 10.70 5.37 3.25
N ASN A 53 11.75 6.12 2.87
CA ASN A 53 13.15 5.69 2.97
C ASN A 53 13.39 4.25 2.45
N ASP A 54 12.98 3.99 1.21
CA ASP A 54 13.10 2.70 0.51
C ASP A 54 12.21 1.55 1.06
N LEU A 55 11.49 1.76 2.15
CA LEU A 55 10.48 0.81 2.63
C LEU A 55 9.17 1.03 1.89
N LEU A 56 8.61 -0.03 1.29
CA LEU A 56 7.26 -0.01 0.73
C LEU A 56 6.24 0.04 1.87
N ILE A 57 5.44 1.10 1.92
CA ILE A 57 4.49 1.37 3.02
C ILE A 57 3.03 1.42 2.56
N ALA A 58 2.78 1.58 1.26
CA ALA A 58 1.43 1.51 0.72
C ALA A 58 1.39 1.11 -0.76
N LEU A 59 0.24 0.59 -1.16
CA LEU A 59 -0.06 0.10 -2.49
C LEU A 59 -1.44 0.59 -2.95
N GLY A 60 -1.54 0.92 -4.24
CA GLY A 60 -2.76 1.33 -4.90
C GLY A 60 -3.05 0.47 -6.14
N GLY A 61 -4.19 -0.23 -6.11
CA GLY A 61 -4.69 -1.07 -7.19
C GLY A 61 -5.50 -0.28 -8.23
N GLY A 62 -5.40 -0.70 -9.50
CA GLY A 62 -5.97 0.01 -10.63
C GLY A 62 -6.77 -0.87 -11.58
N THR A 63 -7.78 -1.61 -11.10
CA THR A 63 -8.90 -2.10 -11.95
C THR A 63 -10.09 -2.51 -11.09
N GLY A 64 -11.24 -1.86 -11.27
CA GLY A 64 -12.55 -2.27 -10.71
C GLY A 64 -12.87 -1.66 -9.34
N GLU A 65 -12.23 -2.17 -8.28
CA GLU A 65 -12.33 -1.62 -6.93
C GLU A 65 -10.97 -0.99 -6.57
N THR A 66 -10.99 0.26 -6.11
CA THR A 66 -9.80 0.97 -5.65
C THR A 66 -9.24 0.27 -4.41
N ALA A 67 -8.42 -0.76 -4.62
CA ALA A 67 -7.75 -1.50 -3.55
C ALA A 67 -6.58 -0.67 -3.04
N LEU A 68 -6.80 0.00 -1.91
CA LEU A 68 -5.78 0.80 -1.22
C LEU A 68 -5.32 0.05 0.02
N HIS A 69 -4.04 -0.30 0.06
CA HIS A 69 -3.44 -0.96 1.21
C HIS A 69 -2.34 -0.06 1.75
N VAL A 70 -2.50 0.41 2.99
CA VAL A 70 -1.50 1.23 3.70
C VAL A 70 -1.15 0.51 4.99
N LEU A 71 0.14 0.38 5.30
CA LEU A 71 0.59 -0.18 6.59
C LEU A 71 -0.16 0.51 7.74
N PRO A 72 -0.70 -0.24 8.72
CA PRO A 72 -1.47 0.32 9.83
C PRO A 72 -0.75 1.48 10.54
N SER A 73 0.56 1.36 10.77
CA SER A 73 1.41 2.41 11.36
C SER A 73 1.53 3.70 10.53
N TYR A 74 0.98 3.72 9.32
CA TYR A 74 1.00 4.85 8.39
C TYR A 74 -0.40 5.38 8.02
N ARG A 75 -1.48 4.76 8.51
CA ARG A 75 -2.88 5.15 8.17
C ARG A 75 -3.28 6.56 8.61
N TYR A 76 -2.67 7.13 9.65
CA TYR A 76 -2.99 8.50 10.11
C TYR A 76 -2.42 9.62 9.23
N ARG A 77 -1.77 9.27 8.11
CA ARG A 77 -0.98 10.22 7.30
C ARG A 77 -1.65 10.61 5.99
N GLU A 78 -2.94 10.30 5.82
CA GLU A 78 -3.72 10.62 4.61
C GLU A 78 -3.10 10.08 3.31
N ILE A 79 -2.31 8.99 3.43
CA ILE A 79 -1.65 8.33 2.31
C ILE A 79 -2.71 7.69 1.41
N ASP A 80 -3.76 7.12 2.00
CA ASP A 80 -4.94 6.59 1.33
C ASP A 80 -5.66 7.68 0.52
N VAL A 81 -5.83 8.88 1.08
CA VAL A 81 -6.45 10.01 0.38
C VAL A 81 -5.61 10.44 -0.82
N THR A 82 -4.29 10.49 -0.66
CA THR A 82 -3.37 10.88 -1.74
C THR A 82 -3.32 9.82 -2.83
N LEU A 83 -3.23 8.54 -2.46
CA LEU A 83 -3.32 7.42 -3.39
C LEU A 83 -4.64 7.40 -4.15
N GLY A 84 -5.77 7.61 -3.45
CA GLY A 84 -7.09 7.69 -4.06
C GLY A 84 -7.17 8.79 -5.12
N LYS A 85 -6.60 9.97 -4.86
CA LYS A 85 -6.51 11.05 -5.86
C LYS A 85 -5.64 10.65 -7.06
N LEU A 86 -4.49 10.02 -6.83
CA LEU A 86 -3.59 9.58 -7.91
C LEU A 86 -4.25 8.54 -8.82
N LEU A 87 -4.98 7.58 -8.24
CA LEU A 87 -5.70 6.56 -8.99
C LEU A 87 -6.92 7.12 -9.73
N THR A 88 -7.60 8.13 -9.17
CA THR A 88 -8.77 8.77 -9.81
C THR A 88 -8.35 9.71 -10.95
N LEU A 89 -7.19 10.36 -10.86
CA LEU A 89 -6.67 11.26 -11.89
C LEU A 89 -6.07 10.53 -13.10
N GLY A 90 -5.80 9.22 -12.98
CA GLY A 90 -5.24 8.40 -14.05
C GLY A 90 -6.29 7.73 -14.96
N ASN A 91 -7.58 8.01 -14.78
CA ASN A 91 -8.71 7.38 -15.48
C ASN A 91 -9.54 8.40 -16.27
#